data_AF-B9SF90-F1
#
_entry.id   AF-B9SF90-F1
#
_cell.length_a   1.000
_cell.length_b   1.000
_cell.length_c   1.000
_cell.angle_alpha   90.00
_cell.angle_beta   90.00
_cell.angle_gamma   90.00
#
_symmetry.space_group_name_H-M   'P 1'
#
loop_
_entity.id
_entity.type
_entity.pdbx_description
1 polymer ?
#
loop_
_entity_poly.entity_id
_entity_poly.type
_entity_poly.pdbx_seq_one_letter_code
_entity_poly.pdbx_strand_id
1 'polypeptide(L)'
;MIEAERILLMHALQDPKNERFVFLSDSCIPLYNFGYTYEYIMSTSTSFVDSFADNKEGRYNPKMDPVIPVHNWRKGSQWVVLTRKHAEVVVNDTTVFPIFQHHCKRRSLPEFWRDRPFPADTAKEHNCIPDEHYVQTLLAQEGLEREITRRSLTHSSWDLSSSKDPERRGWHPLTYKFSDATPMLIKSIKDIDNIYYETEYRREWCSSKGKPSKCFLFARKFTRPAALRLLNMSVLGATRKSANKS
;
A
#
# COMPACT_ATOMS: atom_id res chain seq x y z
N MET A 1 -5.49 -10.17 7.71
CA MET A 1 -5.54 -8.98 6.85
C MET A 1 -5.82 -9.39 5.41
N ILE A 2 -4.95 -10.17 4.76
CA ILE A 2 -5.18 -10.70 3.39
C ILE A 2 -6.56 -11.34 3.22
N GLU A 3 -6.98 -12.20 4.17
CA GLU A 3 -8.29 -12.85 4.10
C GLU A 3 -9.45 -11.86 4.03
N ALA A 4 -9.39 -10.79 4.83
CA ALA A 4 -10.39 -9.73 4.81
C ALA A 4 -10.38 -8.97 3.47
N GLU A 5 -9.19 -8.68 2.92
CA GLU A 5 -9.03 -8.04 1.61
C GLU A 5 -9.62 -8.91 0.49
N ARG A 6 -9.36 -10.22 0.52
CA ARG A 6 -9.94 -11.18 -0.45
C ARG A 6 -11.46 -11.24 -0.36
N ILE A 7 -12.02 -11.26 0.85
CA ILE A 7 -13.48 -11.23 1.05
C ILE A 7 -14.07 -9.94 0.51
N LEU A 8 -13.45 -8.79 0.79
CA LEU A 8 -13.90 -7.49 0.25
C LEU A 8 -13.87 -7.46 -1.28
N LEU A 9 -12.79 -7.97 -1.90
CA LEU A 9 -12.70 -8.08 -3.36
C LEU A 9 -13.76 -9.02 -3.93
N MET A 10 -13.96 -10.19 -3.30
CA MET A 10 -14.96 -11.17 -3.73
C MET A 10 -16.37 -10.55 -3.77
N HIS A 11 -16.75 -9.80 -2.73
CA HIS A 11 -18.03 -9.10 -2.70
C HIS A 11 -18.10 -7.97 -3.73
N ALA A 12 -17.04 -7.17 -3.87
CA ALA A 12 -17.00 -6.09 -4.85
C ALA A 12 -17.07 -6.61 -6.30
N LEU A 13 -16.51 -7.79 -6.59
CA LEU A 13 -16.54 -8.42 -7.91
C LEU A 13 -17.94 -8.91 -8.32
N GLN A 14 -18.88 -9.04 -7.38
CA GLN A 14 -20.27 -9.43 -7.70
C GLN A 14 -20.97 -8.39 -8.58
N ASP A 15 -20.58 -7.11 -8.49
CA ASP A 15 -21.02 -6.10 -9.44
C ASP A 15 -20.15 -6.16 -10.71
N PRO A 16 -20.73 -6.49 -11.88
CA PRO A 16 -19.98 -6.52 -13.14
C PRO A 16 -19.51 -5.13 -13.58
N LYS A 17 -20.04 -4.03 -13.01
CA LYS A 17 -19.62 -2.65 -13.32
C LYS A 17 -18.37 -2.22 -12.55
N ASN A 18 -17.92 -3.00 -11.56
CA ASN A 18 -16.68 -2.72 -10.84
C ASN A 18 -15.46 -3.14 -11.67
N GLU A 19 -14.77 -2.15 -12.22
CA GLU A 19 -13.60 -2.32 -13.09
C GLU A 19 -12.25 -2.07 -12.39
N ARG A 20 -12.28 -1.35 -11.27
CA ARG A 20 -11.10 -0.93 -10.51
C ARG A 20 -11.34 -1.07 -9.02
N PHE A 21 -10.36 -1.60 -8.30
CA PHE A 21 -10.45 -1.91 -6.87
C PHE A 21 -9.30 -1.21 -6.15
N VAL A 22 -9.62 -0.34 -5.20
CA VAL A 22 -8.64 0.50 -4.49
C VAL A 22 -8.71 0.18 -3.00
N PHE A 23 -7.57 -0.17 -2.40
CA PHE A 23 -7.49 -0.32 -0.94
C PHE A 23 -7.13 1.00 -0.28
N LEU A 24 -7.93 1.39 0.72
CA LEU A 24 -7.76 2.58 1.55
C LEU A 24 -8.11 2.26 3.00
N SER A 25 -7.63 3.09 3.92
CA SER A 25 -8.01 3.06 5.34
C SER A 25 -8.69 4.36 5.78
N ASP A 26 -9.26 4.33 6.98
CA ASP A 26 -9.81 5.47 7.73
C ASP A 26 -8.86 6.68 7.89
N SER A 27 -7.58 6.46 7.64
CA SER A 27 -6.47 7.37 7.85
C SER A 27 -5.77 7.76 6.56
N CYS A 28 -6.36 7.39 5.42
CA CYS A 28 -6.01 7.88 4.10
C CYS A 28 -6.78 9.18 3.80
N ILE A 29 -6.15 10.09 3.07
CA ILE A 29 -6.80 11.28 2.51
C ILE A 29 -6.60 11.33 0.99
N PRO A 30 -7.57 11.85 0.22
CA PRO A 30 -7.36 12.13 -1.20
C PRO A 30 -6.46 13.37 -1.35
N LEU A 31 -5.54 13.34 -2.31
CA LEU A 31 -4.71 14.49 -2.66
C LEU A 31 -5.39 15.38 -3.73
N TYR A 32 -6.29 14.80 -4.52
CA TYR A 32 -7.00 15.47 -5.60
C TYR A 32 -8.51 15.26 -5.47
N ASN A 33 -9.29 16.02 -6.24
CA ASN A 33 -10.73 15.80 -6.30
C ASN A 33 -11.07 14.43 -6.92
N PHE A 34 -12.32 14.01 -6.73
CA PHE A 34 -12.80 12.72 -7.22
C PHE A 34 -12.69 12.58 -8.74
N GLY A 35 -13.07 13.61 -9.51
CA GLY A 35 -13.03 13.57 -10.98
C GLY A 35 -11.62 13.29 -11.51
N TYR A 36 -10.61 14.01 -11.01
CA TYR A 36 -9.22 13.76 -11.37
C TYR A 36 -8.77 12.35 -10.99
N THR A 37 -9.09 11.92 -9.77
CA THR A 37 -8.71 10.59 -9.26
C THR A 37 -9.35 9.47 -10.08
N TYR A 38 -10.63 9.61 -10.41
CA TYR A 38 -11.40 8.68 -11.22
C TYR A 38 -10.81 8.57 -12.63
N GLU A 39 -10.65 9.69 -13.33
CA GLU A 39 -10.08 9.71 -14.68
C GLU A 39 -8.66 9.15 -14.71
N TYR A 40 -7.84 9.45 -13.70
CA TYR A 40 -6.49 8.91 -13.59
C TYR A 40 -6.52 7.37 -13.52
N ILE A 41 -7.30 6.81 -12.60
CA ILE A 41 -7.35 5.36 -12.37
C ILE A 41 -8.02 4.63 -13.56
N MET A 42 -9.11 5.17 -14.08
CA MET A 42 -9.90 4.55 -15.15
C MET A 42 -9.18 4.59 -16.51
N SER A 43 -8.41 5.64 -16.79
CA SER A 43 -7.69 5.78 -18.06
C SER A 43 -6.41 4.93 -18.18
N THR A 44 -5.99 4.29 -17.09
CA THR A 44 -4.81 3.41 -17.06
C THR A 44 -5.20 1.97 -17.34
N SER A 45 -4.40 1.25 -18.13
CA SER A 45 -4.65 -0.16 -18.46
C SER A 45 -4.04 -1.14 -17.46
N THR A 46 -3.11 -0.69 -16.64
CA THR A 46 -2.36 -1.51 -15.68
C THR A 46 -2.90 -1.35 -14.26
N SER A 47 -2.59 -2.32 -13.40
CA SER A 47 -2.77 -2.14 -11.95
C SER A 47 -1.59 -1.36 -11.36
N PHE A 48 -1.82 -0.67 -10.24
CA PHE A 48 -0.75 -0.04 -9.46
C PHE A 48 -0.46 -0.90 -8.24
N VAL A 49 0.61 -1.68 -8.35
CA VAL A 49 1.07 -2.58 -7.30
C VAL A 49 2.53 -2.26 -7.07
N ASP A 50 2.82 -1.69 -5.91
CA ASP A 50 4.20 -1.53 -5.48
C ASP A 50 4.83 -2.92 -5.34
N SER A 51 5.92 -3.18 -6.07
CA SER A 51 6.51 -4.52 -6.16
C SER A 51 8.00 -4.43 -6.49
N PHE A 52 8.84 -5.00 -5.62
CA PHE A 52 10.28 -5.09 -5.75
C PHE A 52 10.85 -6.35 -5.09
N ALA A 53 12.02 -6.79 -5.53
CA ALA A 53 12.73 -7.90 -4.88
C ALA A 53 13.08 -7.54 -3.43
N ASP A 54 12.81 -8.47 -2.50
CA ASP A 54 13.17 -8.31 -1.09
C ASP A 54 14.49 -9.00 -0.80
N ASN A 55 15.57 -8.23 -0.96
CA ASN A 55 16.93 -8.72 -0.80
C ASN A 55 17.42 -8.58 0.65
N LYS A 56 16.63 -7.96 1.54
CA LYS A 56 17.01 -7.77 2.94
C LYS A 56 16.81 -9.10 3.67
N GLU A 57 17.92 -9.65 4.15
CA GLU A 57 18.01 -11.00 4.71
C GLU A 57 16.94 -11.28 5.79
N GLY A 58 16.26 -12.43 5.67
CA GLY A 58 15.53 -13.05 6.79
C GLY A 58 14.00 -13.00 6.78
N ARG A 59 13.33 -12.33 5.82
CA ARG A 59 11.84 -12.32 5.75
C ARG A 59 11.26 -13.54 5.03
N TYR A 60 11.92 -14.02 3.99
CA TYR A 60 11.49 -15.23 3.28
C TYR A 60 11.70 -16.47 4.15
N ASN A 61 10.67 -17.31 4.23
CA ASN A 61 10.71 -18.58 4.94
C ASN A 61 10.98 -19.71 3.93
N PRO A 62 12.12 -20.43 4.03
CA PRO A 62 12.46 -21.51 3.10
C PRO A 62 11.42 -22.63 3.00
N LYS A 63 10.54 -22.79 3.99
CA LYS A 63 9.43 -23.76 3.95
C LYS A 63 8.32 -23.41 2.95
N MET A 64 8.35 -22.21 2.38
CA MET A 64 7.44 -21.86 1.28
C MET A 64 7.89 -22.47 -0.06
N ASP A 65 9.16 -22.86 -0.17
CA ASP A 65 9.69 -23.61 -1.32
C ASP A 65 9.17 -25.06 -1.31
N PRO A 66 8.87 -25.67 -2.47
CA PRO A 66 8.97 -25.13 -3.83
C PRO A 66 7.70 -24.40 -4.32
N VAL A 67 6.65 -24.32 -3.51
CA VAL A 67 5.34 -23.78 -3.94
C VAL A 67 5.43 -22.28 -4.24
N ILE A 68 6.20 -21.55 -3.44
CA ILE A 68 6.53 -20.14 -3.69
C ILE A 68 8.05 -20.03 -3.71
N PRO A 69 8.67 -20.16 -4.89
CA PRO A 69 10.11 -20.02 -5.01
C PRO A 69 10.60 -18.65 -4.58
N VAL A 70 11.82 -18.58 -4.04
CA VAL A 70 12.42 -17.31 -3.58
C VAL A 70 12.50 -16.24 -4.68
N HIS A 71 12.60 -16.61 -5.95
CA HIS A 71 12.65 -15.64 -7.05
C HIS A 71 11.30 -14.97 -7.36
N ASN A 72 10.19 -15.59 -6.95
CA ASN A 72 8.84 -15.01 -6.99
C ASN A 72 8.54 -14.18 -5.73
N TRP A 73 9.40 -14.23 -4.71
CA TRP A 73 9.22 -13.45 -3.49
C TRP A 73 9.35 -11.95 -3.77
N ARG A 74 8.23 -11.24 -3.68
CA ARG A 74 8.17 -9.80 -3.91
C ARG A 74 7.67 -9.08 -2.67
N LYS A 75 8.12 -7.84 -2.49
CA LYS A 75 7.68 -6.91 -1.46
C LYS A 75 7.07 -5.67 -2.07
N GLY A 76 6.13 -5.06 -1.36
CA GLY A 76 5.74 -3.68 -1.58
C GLY A 76 4.65 -3.22 -0.63
N SER A 77 4.04 -2.10 -0.98
CA SER A 77 2.90 -1.55 -0.24
C SER A 77 1.66 -2.45 -0.29
N GLN A 78 0.98 -2.59 0.85
CA GLN A 78 -0.37 -3.15 0.94
C GLN A 78 -1.40 -2.36 0.11
N TRP A 79 -1.17 -1.05 -0.08
CA TRP A 79 -2.12 -0.14 -0.73
C TRP A 79 -2.04 -0.26 -2.26
N VAL A 80 -2.85 -1.16 -2.83
CA VAL A 80 -2.89 -1.45 -4.27
C VAL A 80 -4.10 -0.82 -4.96
N VAL A 81 -3.96 -0.63 -6.28
CA VAL A 81 -5.08 -0.41 -7.20
C VAL A 81 -5.09 -1.53 -8.23
N LEU A 82 -6.13 -2.36 -8.22
CA LEU A 82 -6.25 -3.52 -9.10
C LEU A 82 -7.24 -3.25 -10.23
N THR A 83 -6.91 -3.76 -11.42
CA THR A 83 -7.90 -4.01 -12.48
C THR A 83 -8.78 -5.20 -12.07
N ARG A 84 -9.96 -5.32 -12.69
CA ARG A 84 -10.84 -6.47 -12.48
C ARG A 84 -10.13 -7.80 -12.68
N LYS A 85 -9.36 -7.94 -13.75
CA LYS A 85 -8.54 -9.13 -14.04
C LYS A 85 -7.65 -9.52 -12.84
N HIS A 86 -6.92 -8.56 -12.26
CA HIS A 86 -6.03 -8.86 -11.13
C HIS A 86 -6.78 -9.07 -9.81
N ALA A 87 -7.94 -8.43 -9.61
CA ALA A 87 -8.79 -8.71 -8.47
C ALA A 87 -9.33 -10.15 -8.50
N GLU A 88 -9.73 -10.64 -9.68
CA GLU A 88 -10.16 -12.04 -9.87
C GLU A 88 -9.02 -13.03 -9.58
N VAL A 89 -7.79 -12.73 -10.02
CA VAL A 89 -6.59 -13.52 -9.66
C VAL A 89 -6.42 -13.61 -8.14
N VAL A 90 -6.54 -12.48 -7.42
CA VAL A 90 -6.41 -12.44 -5.96
C VAL A 90 -7.50 -13.27 -5.25
N VAL A 91 -8.74 -13.22 -5.72
CA VAL A 91 -9.86 -13.95 -5.10
C VAL A 91 -9.81 -15.44 -5.42
N ASN A 92 -9.38 -15.81 -6.63
CA ASN A 92 -9.30 -17.20 -7.09
C ASN A 92 -8.02 -17.92 -6.66
N ASP A 93 -7.07 -17.23 -6.03
CA ASP A 93 -5.83 -17.87 -5.58
C ASP A 93 -6.10 -18.95 -4.52
N THR A 94 -5.63 -20.17 -4.82
CA THR A 94 -5.67 -21.35 -3.96
C THR A 94 -4.27 -21.89 -3.65
N THR A 95 -3.20 -21.19 -4.02
CA THR A 95 -1.82 -21.66 -3.92
C THR A 95 -0.98 -20.79 -2.98
N VAL A 96 -0.89 -19.49 -3.24
CA VAL A 96 -0.03 -18.57 -2.49
C VAL A 96 -0.61 -18.28 -1.12
N PHE A 97 -1.91 -17.96 -1.05
CA PHE A 97 -2.57 -17.60 0.21
C PHE A 97 -2.49 -18.71 1.28
N PRO A 98 -2.80 -19.99 0.99
CA PRO A 98 -2.62 -21.05 1.97
C PRO A 98 -1.17 -21.18 2.48
N ILE A 99 -0.18 -21.09 1.58
CA ILE A 99 1.23 -21.17 1.98
C ILE A 99 1.62 -20.00 2.89
N PHE A 100 1.14 -18.79 2.58
CA PHE A 100 1.30 -17.62 3.45
C PHE A 100 0.67 -17.86 4.83
N GLN A 101 -0.55 -18.42 4.91
CA GLN A 101 -1.19 -18.73 6.21
C GLN A 101 -0.36 -19.70 7.06
N HIS A 102 0.30 -20.68 6.42
CA HIS A 102 1.10 -21.68 7.13
C HIS A 102 2.48 -21.15 7.54
N HIS A 103 3.16 -20.41 6.66
CA HIS A 103 4.60 -20.15 6.78
C HIS A 103 4.99 -18.67 6.87
N CYS A 104 4.16 -17.74 6.39
CA CYS A 104 4.41 -16.30 6.48
C CYS A 104 3.75 -15.72 7.75
N LYS A 105 4.41 -15.93 8.89
CA LYS A 105 3.94 -15.42 10.19
C LYS A 105 4.80 -14.25 10.63
N ARG A 106 4.15 -13.19 11.11
CA ARG A 106 4.86 -12.08 11.77
C ARG A 106 5.42 -12.59 13.09
N ARG A 107 6.68 -12.24 13.38
CA ARG A 107 7.29 -12.54 14.66
C ARG A 107 6.51 -11.84 15.77
N SER A 108 6.26 -12.52 16.89
CA SER A 108 5.63 -11.88 18.04
C SER A 108 6.47 -10.68 18.49
N LEU A 109 5.90 -9.49 18.37
CA LEU A 109 6.56 -8.27 18.84
C LEU A 109 6.59 -8.27 20.37
N PRO A 110 7.60 -7.62 20.98
CA PRO A 110 7.70 -7.56 22.42
C PRO A 110 6.52 -6.88 23.15
N GLU A 111 5.71 -6.12 22.44
CA GLU A 111 4.55 -5.44 23.01
C GLU A 111 3.31 -6.36 23.09
N PHE A 112 3.33 -7.50 22.39
CA PHE A 112 2.22 -8.46 22.28
C PHE A 112 2.56 -9.85 22.83
N TRP A 113 3.54 -9.95 23.75
CA TRP A 113 3.98 -11.22 24.36
C TRP A 113 2.85 -12.00 25.07
N ARG A 114 1.75 -11.34 25.45
CA ARG A 114 0.64 -11.99 26.17
C ARG A 114 -0.22 -12.89 25.28
N ASP A 115 -0.13 -12.73 23.96
CA ASP A 115 -1.04 -13.41 23.03
C ASP A 115 -0.46 -14.67 22.40
N ARG A 116 0.85 -14.95 22.56
CA ARG A 116 1.49 -16.18 22.06
C ARG A 116 2.64 -16.64 22.97
N PRO A 117 2.75 -17.95 23.26
CA PRO A 117 3.92 -18.48 23.93
C PRO A 117 5.18 -18.20 23.10
N PHE A 118 6.26 -17.79 23.76
CA PHE A 118 7.57 -17.63 23.13
C PHE A 118 7.98 -18.97 22.50
N PRO A 119 8.30 -19.02 21.19
CA PRO A 119 8.90 -20.20 20.62
C PRO A 119 10.27 -20.44 21.26
N ALA A 120 10.55 -21.70 21.60
CA ALA A 120 11.81 -22.14 22.24
C ALA A 120 13.07 -21.84 21.39
N ASP A 121 12.89 -21.51 20.11
CA ASP A 121 13.96 -21.22 19.16
C ASP A 121 13.58 -20.01 18.30
N THR A 122 13.96 -18.81 18.76
CA THR A 122 13.67 -17.55 18.06
C THR A 122 14.50 -17.35 16.79
N ALA A 123 15.47 -18.22 16.51
CA ALA A 123 16.31 -18.17 15.31
C ALA A 123 15.58 -18.70 14.06
N LYS A 124 14.48 -19.44 14.23
CA LYS A 124 13.66 -20.00 13.13
C LYS A 124 12.44 -19.15 12.76
N GLU A 125 12.24 -18.02 13.44
CA GLU A 125 11.08 -17.16 13.22
C GLU A 125 11.41 -16.06 12.22
N HIS A 126 11.08 -16.32 10.96
CA HIS A 126 11.16 -15.33 9.88
C HIS A 126 10.09 -14.26 10.09
N ASN A 127 10.49 -12.99 10.18
CA ASN A 127 9.56 -11.89 10.37
C ASN A 127 8.88 -11.52 9.04
N CYS A 128 7.96 -12.39 8.61
CA CYS A 128 7.21 -12.22 7.37
C CYS A 128 6.05 -11.24 7.58
N ILE A 129 5.87 -10.30 6.65
CA ILE A 129 4.80 -9.28 6.70
C ILE A 129 3.79 -9.58 5.58
N PRO A 130 2.82 -10.48 5.80
CA PRO A 130 2.03 -11.08 4.73
C PRO A 130 1.33 -10.06 3.82
N ASP A 131 0.78 -9.00 4.40
CA ASP A 131 0.08 -7.90 3.73
C ASP A 131 0.98 -7.01 2.84
N GLU A 132 2.30 -7.00 3.07
CA GLU A 132 3.29 -6.30 2.25
C GLU A 132 3.95 -7.20 1.18
N HIS A 133 3.51 -8.46 1.07
CA HIS A 133 4.17 -9.45 0.20
C HIS A 133 3.19 -10.23 -0.69
N TYR A 134 1.96 -10.45 -0.23
CA TYR A 134 1.05 -11.41 -0.83
C TYR A 134 0.65 -11.08 -2.27
N VAL A 135 0.08 -9.90 -2.51
CA VAL A 135 -0.42 -9.52 -3.85
C VAL A 135 0.75 -9.47 -4.85
N GLN A 136 1.88 -8.93 -4.43
CA GLN A 136 3.08 -8.83 -5.26
C GLN A 136 3.62 -10.20 -5.65
N THR A 137 3.72 -11.11 -4.67
CA THR A 137 4.24 -12.47 -4.86
C THR A 137 3.29 -13.29 -5.72
N LEU A 138 1.97 -13.16 -5.51
CA LEU A 138 0.97 -13.82 -6.33
C LEU A 138 1.05 -13.38 -7.80
N LEU A 139 1.10 -12.08 -8.06
CA LEU A 139 1.20 -11.59 -9.44
C LEU A 139 2.53 -11.96 -10.11
N ALA A 140 3.63 -12.07 -9.35
CA ALA A 140 4.89 -12.58 -9.85
C ALA A 140 4.79 -14.07 -10.20
N GLN A 141 4.19 -14.87 -9.34
CA GLN A 141 3.97 -16.31 -9.53
C GLN A 141 3.10 -16.60 -10.76
N GLU A 142 2.09 -15.78 -11.02
CA GLU A 142 1.21 -15.88 -12.20
C GLU A 142 1.83 -15.28 -13.47
N GLY A 143 3.05 -14.75 -13.41
CA GLY A 143 3.73 -14.14 -14.57
C GLY A 143 3.14 -12.79 -15.02
N LEU A 144 2.39 -12.11 -14.15
CA LEU A 144 1.63 -10.89 -14.45
C LEU A 144 2.41 -9.59 -14.12
N GLU A 145 3.70 -9.67 -13.81
CA GLU A 145 4.52 -8.50 -13.47
C GLU A 145 4.60 -7.45 -14.58
N ARG A 146 4.38 -7.84 -15.83
CA ARG A 146 4.35 -6.93 -16.99
C ARG A 146 3.03 -6.17 -17.15
N GLU A 147 2.00 -6.55 -16.40
CA GLU A 147 0.67 -5.93 -16.43
C GLU A 147 0.44 -4.93 -15.28
N ILE A 148 1.47 -4.71 -14.46
CA ILE A 148 1.44 -3.77 -13.35
C ILE A 148 2.39 -2.60 -13.57
N THR A 149 1.97 -1.42 -13.13
CA THR A 149 2.89 -0.33 -12.81
C THR A 149 3.46 -0.60 -11.43
N ARG A 150 4.79 -0.78 -11.33
CA ARG A 150 5.50 -1.22 -10.11
C ARG A 150 5.66 -0.09 -9.09
N ARG A 151 4.53 0.47 -8.65
CA ARG A 151 4.40 1.52 -7.62
C ARG A 151 2.97 1.58 -7.06
N SER A 152 2.82 2.12 -5.86
CA SER A 152 1.51 2.45 -5.27
C SER A 152 1.08 3.87 -5.64
N LEU A 153 -0.24 4.11 -5.66
CA LEU A 153 -0.83 5.46 -5.72
C LEU A 153 -1.05 6.09 -4.35
N THR A 154 -0.65 5.41 -3.26
CA THR A 154 -0.85 5.86 -1.88
C THR A 154 0.48 6.17 -1.22
N HIS A 155 0.74 7.46 -0.98
CA HIS A 155 1.95 7.91 -0.28
C HIS A 155 1.91 7.52 1.19
N SER A 156 2.98 6.87 1.68
CA SER A 156 3.23 6.64 3.11
C SER A 156 4.60 7.20 3.46
N SER A 157 4.68 8.12 4.43
CA SER A 157 5.98 8.61 4.89
C SER A 157 6.60 7.66 5.89
N TRP A 158 7.85 7.29 5.63
CA TRP A 158 8.73 6.56 6.55
C TRP A 158 9.88 7.45 7.05
N ASP A 159 9.92 8.71 6.62
CA ASP A 159 11.03 9.60 6.92
C ASP A 159 10.92 10.15 8.35
N LEU A 160 11.86 9.65 9.17
CA LEU A 160 12.03 9.94 10.59
C LEU A 160 12.75 11.28 10.84
N SER A 161 13.33 11.89 9.80
CA SER A 161 14.17 13.10 9.93
C SER A 161 13.39 14.36 10.32
N SER A 162 12.10 14.42 10.00
CA SER A 162 11.21 15.53 10.32
C SER A 162 10.54 15.42 11.70
N SER A 163 10.72 14.30 12.39
CA SER A 163 10.17 14.04 13.72
C SER A 163 11.17 14.47 14.81
N LYS A 164 10.87 15.55 15.54
CA LYS A 164 11.59 15.90 16.79
C LYS A 164 11.35 14.91 17.95
N ASP A 165 10.61 13.84 17.69
CA ASP A 165 10.06 12.92 18.67
C ASP A 165 10.72 11.53 18.48
N PRO A 166 11.64 11.12 19.38
CA PRO A 166 12.39 9.88 19.27
C PRO A 166 11.53 8.60 19.28
N GLU A 167 10.31 8.67 19.81
CA GLU A 167 9.37 7.54 19.89
C GLU A 167 8.75 7.17 18.52
N ARG A 168 8.97 8.00 17.48
CA ARG A 168 8.38 7.76 16.15
C ARG A 168 9.22 6.87 15.24
N ARG A 169 10.37 6.35 15.72
CA ARG A 169 11.17 5.33 15.02
C ARG A 169 10.51 3.97 15.20
N GLY A 170 9.83 3.45 14.18
CA GLY A 170 9.08 2.20 14.35
C GLY A 170 8.75 1.43 13.08
N TRP A 171 8.08 0.30 13.29
CA TRP A 171 7.59 -0.65 12.28
C TRP A 171 6.43 -0.13 11.42
N HIS A 172 6.04 1.12 11.62
CA HIS A 172 4.86 1.72 11.00
C HIS A 172 5.22 3.08 10.41
N PRO A 173 4.57 3.47 9.30
CA PRO A 173 4.78 4.77 8.71
C PRO A 173 4.33 5.89 9.66
N LEU A 174 4.92 7.07 9.47
CA LEU A 174 4.63 8.26 10.25
C LEU A 174 3.12 8.58 10.23
N THR A 175 2.59 8.88 11.41
CA THR A 175 1.23 9.40 11.55
C THR A 175 1.26 10.92 11.70
N TYR A 176 0.75 11.63 10.70
CA TYR A 176 0.60 13.08 10.70
C TYR A 176 -0.46 13.52 11.71
N LYS A 177 -0.04 14.32 12.68
CA LYS A 177 -0.89 14.92 13.70
C LYS A 177 -1.45 16.26 13.20
N PHE A 178 -2.31 16.88 14.00
CA PHE A 178 -2.95 18.16 13.66
C PHE A 178 -1.93 19.22 13.23
N SER A 179 -0.81 19.36 13.95
CA SER A 179 0.28 20.31 13.65
C SER A 179 0.89 20.12 12.27
N ASP A 180 1.03 18.86 11.84
CA ASP A 180 1.79 18.46 10.65
C ASP A 180 0.96 18.68 9.36
N ALA A 181 -0.37 18.60 9.49
CA ALA A 181 -1.34 18.81 8.41
C ALA A 181 -1.37 20.26 7.90
N THR A 182 -0.41 20.60 7.05
CA THR A 182 -0.23 21.93 6.44
C THR A 182 -0.40 21.88 4.92
N PRO A 183 -0.75 23.01 4.27
CA PRO A 183 -0.75 23.10 2.81
C PRO A 183 0.61 22.78 2.19
N MET A 184 1.70 23.17 2.85
CA MET A 184 3.07 22.89 2.42
C MET A 184 3.36 21.39 2.41
N LEU A 185 2.92 20.64 3.43
CA LEU A 185 3.03 19.18 3.44
C LEU A 185 2.27 18.54 2.26
N ILE A 186 1.05 18.99 1.98
CA ILE A 186 0.29 18.44 0.86
C ILE A 186 0.95 18.78 -0.47
N LYS A 187 1.49 20.00 -0.61
CA LYS A 187 2.25 20.38 -1.80
C LYS A 187 3.50 19.52 -1.96
N SER A 188 4.29 19.31 -0.90
CA SER A 188 5.50 18.49 -0.98
C SER A 188 5.21 17.04 -1.38
N ILE A 189 4.12 16.44 -0.89
CA ILE A 189 3.70 15.09 -1.33
C ILE A 189 3.29 15.10 -2.82
N LYS A 190 2.61 16.16 -3.29
CA LYS A 190 2.17 16.30 -4.69
C LYS A 190 3.29 16.62 -5.68
N ASP A 191 4.40 17.13 -5.18
CA ASP A 191 5.58 17.49 -5.97
C ASP A 191 6.54 16.30 -6.17
N ILE A 192 6.28 15.15 -5.52
CA ILE A 192 7.02 13.90 -5.78
C ILE A 192 6.69 13.41 -7.20
N ASP A 193 7.74 13.22 -8.01
CA ASP A 193 7.69 12.80 -9.41
C ASP A 193 8.33 11.44 -9.70
N ASN A 194 9.00 10.84 -8.70
CA ASN A 194 9.59 9.52 -8.79
C ASN A 194 9.68 8.79 -7.45
N ILE A 195 9.84 7.47 -7.52
CA ILE A 195 10.04 6.59 -6.36
C ILE A 195 11.34 5.82 -6.56
N TYR A 196 12.19 5.76 -5.53
CA TYR A 196 13.46 5.04 -5.57
C TYR A 196 13.38 3.73 -4.79
N TYR A 197 13.67 2.63 -5.47
CA TYR A 197 13.71 1.27 -4.93
C TYR A 197 15.15 0.86 -4.66
N GLU A 198 15.59 1.03 -3.42
CA GLU A 198 16.97 0.76 -3.00
C GLU A 198 17.45 -0.66 -3.32
N THR A 199 16.59 -1.67 -3.14
CA THR A 199 16.98 -3.08 -3.34
C THR A 199 17.20 -3.44 -4.81
N GLU A 200 16.64 -2.66 -5.73
CA GLU A 200 16.76 -2.88 -7.17
C GLU A 200 17.61 -1.81 -7.86
N TYR A 201 18.11 -0.83 -7.11
CA TYR A 201 18.74 0.39 -7.65
C TYR A 201 17.90 1.02 -8.78
N ARG A 202 16.57 0.91 -8.67
CA ARG A 202 15.62 1.32 -9.70
C ARG A 202 14.91 2.60 -9.30
N ARG A 203 14.82 3.54 -10.24
CA ARG A 203 14.00 4.75 -10.10
C ARG A 203 12.78 4.65 -10.99
N GLU A 204 11.60 4.67 -10.37
CA GLU A 204 10.32 4.66 -11.06
C GLU A 204 9.84 6.09 -11.24
N TRP A 205 9.94 6.61 -12.46
CA TRP A 205 9.43 7.92 -12.82
C TRP A 205 7.93 7.85 -13.09
N CYS A 206 7.15 8.66 -12.37
CA CYS A 206 5.69 8.61 -12.46
C CYS A 206 5.23 9.22 -13.77
N SER A 207 4.92 8.35 -14.72
CA SER A 207 4.44 8.74 -16.05
C SER A 207 3.13 8.05 -16.39
N SER A 208 2.37 8.67 -17.30
CA SER A 208 1.18 8.09 -17.91
C SER A 208 1.24 8.38 -19.40
N LYS A 209 1.14 7.33 -20.23
CA LYS A 209 1.24 7.41 -21.70
C LYS A 209 2.48 8.18 -22.17
N GLY A 210 3.64 7.94 -21.54
CA GLY A 210 4.91 8.59 -21.87
C GLY A 210 5.05 10.05 -21.44
N LYS A 211 4.07 10.62 -20.72
CA LYS A 211 4.12 11.99 -20.19
C LYS A 211 4.24 11.97 -18.66
N PRO A 212 4.91 12.97 -18.05
CA PRO A 212 4.93 13.12 -16.59
C PRO A 212 3.52 13.13 -15.99
N SER A 213 3.34 12.43 -14.87
CA SER A 213 2.06 12.30 -14.18
C SER A 213 2.27 12.32 -12.67
N LYS A 214 1.18 12.45 -11.90
CA LYS A 214 1.25 12.45 -10.45
C LYS A 214 1.58 11.07 -9.90
N CYS A 215 2.55 10.98 -8.98
CA CYS A 215 2.88 9.72 -8.33
C CYS A 215 1.76 9.21 -7.43
N PHE A 216 1.24 10.08 -6.57
CA PHE A 216 0.31 9.67 -5.53
C PHE A 216 -1.03 10.36 -5.74
N LEU A 217 -2.12 9.61 -5.60
CA LEU A 217 -3.49 10.14 -5.54
C LEU A 217 -4.02 10.21 -4.11
N PHE A 218 -3.44 9.40 -3.23
CA PHE A 218 -3.79 9.32 -1.81
C PHE A 218 -2.55 9.50 -0.94
N ALA A 219 -2.75 9.92 0.31
CA ALA A 219 -1.69 9.96 1.31
C ALA A 219 -2.16 9.43 2.66
N ARG A 220 -1.23 8.85 3.41
CA ARG A 220 -1.43 8.31 4.77
C ARG A 220 -0.15 8.46 5.61
N LYS A 221 -0.20 8.38 6.94
CA LYS A 221 -1.37 8.15 7.81
C LYS A 221 -1.77 9.45 8.50
N PHE A 222 -3.00 9.90 8.36
CA PHE A 222 -3.50 11.13 9.00
C PHE A 222 -4.41 10.78 10.17
N THR A 223 -4.19 11.45 11.31
CA THR A 223 -5.18 11.42 12.40
C THR A 223 -6.46 12.14 11.99
N ARG A 224 -7.60 11.82 12.62
CA ARG A 224 -8.88 12.51 12.35
C ARG A 224 -8.78 14.04 12.49
N PRO A 225 -8.15 14.61 13.54
CA PRO A 225 -7.92 16.06 13.62
C PRO A 225 -7.09 16.62 12.45
N ALA A 226 -6.06 15.89 12.01
CA ALA A 226 -5.22 16.30 10.89
C ALA A 226 -6.01 16.34 9.57
N ALA A 227 -6.82 15.31 9.29
CA ALA A 227 -7.67 15.27 8.11
C ALA A 227 -8.72 16.41 8.12
N LEU A 228 -9.37 16.66 9.26
CA LEU A 228 -10.33 17.75 9.41
C LEU A 228 -9.70 19.13 9.21
N ARG A 229 -8.45 19.34 9.68
CA ARG A 229 -7.70 20.57 9.43
C ARG A 229 -7.54 20.84 7.93
N LEU A 230 -7.13 19.83 7.17
CA LEU A 230 -6.92 19.94 5.72
C LEU A 230 -8.22 20.19 4.95
N LEU A 231 -9.32 19.55 5.37
CA LEU A 231 -10.65 19.78 4.81
C LEU A 231 -11.12 21.23 5.04
N ASN A 232 -10.92 21.77 6.25
CA ASN A 232 -11.30 23.15 6.57
C ASN A 232 -10.49 24.19 5.79
N MET A 233 -9.26 23.86 5.40
CA MET A 233 -8.40 24.74 4.59
C MET A 233 -8.67 24.63 3.08
N SER A 234 -9.62 23.80 2.63
CA SER A 234 -9.91 23.54 1.20
C SER A 234 -8.68 23.08 0.37
N VAL A 235 -7.66 22.53 1.03
CA VAL A 235 -6.38 22.12 0.41
C VAL A 235 -6.53 20.84 -0.44
N LEU A 236 -7.59 20.07 -0.20
CA LEU A 236 -7.86 18.78 -0.87
C LEU A 236 -8.78 18.92 -2.10
N GLY A 237 -9.01 20.14 -2.59
CA GLY A 237 -9.88 20.39 -3.73
C GLY A 237 -11.38 20.31 -3.41
N ALA A 238 -11.76 20.29 -2.13
CA ALA A 238 -13.14 20.42 -1.68
C ALA A 238 -13.50 21.91 -1.55
N THR A 239 -14.28 22.44 -2.49
CA THR A 239 -14.94 23.73 -2.33
C THR A 239 -16.16 23.55 -1.43
N ARG A 240 -16.18 24.18 -0.25
CA ARG A 240 -17.44 24.38 0.46
C ARG A 240 -18.28 25.32 -0.41
N LYS A 241 -19.36 24.82 -1.03
CA LYS A 241 -20.44 25.71 -1.47
C LYS A 241 -20.91 26.44 -0.21
N SER A 242 -20.70 27.76 -0.17
CA SER A 242 -21.28 28.60 0.85
C SER A 242 -22.79 28.38 0.82
N ALA A 243 -23.33 27.81 1.90
CA ALA A 243 -24.76 27.86 2.13
C ALA A 243 -25.11 29.34 2.33
N ASN A 244 -25.59 29.99 1.27
CA ASN A 244 -26.26 31.27 1.37
C ASN A 244 -27.46 31.06 2.29
N LYS A 245 -27.35 31.53 3.54
CA LYS A 245 -28.52 31.83 4.35
C LYS A 245 -29.21 33.01 3.65
N SER A 246 -30.35 32.70 3.05
CA SER A 246 -31.38 33.69 2.72
C SER A 246 -32.23 33.90 3.96
#